data_AF-A0A0R0ECA2-F1
#
_entry.id   AF-A0A0R0ECA2-F1
#
_cell.length_a   1.000
_cell.length_b   1.000
_cell.length_c   1.000
_cell.angle_alpha   90.00
_cell.angle_beta   90.00
_cell.angle_gamma   90.00
#
_symmetry.space_group_name_H-M   'P 1'
#
loop_
_entity.id
_entity.type
_entity.pdbx_description
1 polymer ?
#
loop_
_entity_poly.entity_id
_entity_poly.type
_entity_poly.pdbx_seq_one_letter_code
_entity_poly.pdbx_strand_id
1 'polypeptide(L)'
;MAGQLNVLVFPCGSEIGLEIHAALRHAKDVRLHGASSVDDHGGFVYHHYQRIDADTRTGDLLAALNALIRQWRIDLVVPAHDSVIPLLAAGRERLLAPAAVPEAGIAALCRDKRLTYARLRPLGIVPDDAGAPGCAYPIFAKPAIGQGSQGAERVDDAARHRQLLESGTPYVFSEYLPGDEFTVDCISDAAGALLHAAPRRRLRVKSGISVRTEPAAAPELVTMATTIADELRLRGAWFFQVRHDRHGVPRLLEVAPRVAGSMALSRMRGVNFALLHVYAYLGRPFSVLPQEYPLQLDRALGNRYRTGLDYRRVYLDLDDTLIAGGKVNPMLAALLYQWAGAGIEVVLLTRHADCPHQTLERHRLCATLFSRIVHLRDGSPKSAAIEPGIPAIFIDDAFRERRDVLENAGIPVFDVDATEQLLDLRA
;
A
#
# COMPACT_ATOMS: atom_id res chain seq x y z
N MET A 1 20.94 1.95 21.28
CA MET A 1 19.75 2.01 20.42
C MET A 1 20.23 1.95 18.98
N ALA A 2 19.79 0.98 18.18
CA ALA A 2 20.13 0.97 16.77
C ALA A 2 19.57 2.26 16.12
N GLY A 3 20.35 2.91 15.26
CA GLY A 3 19.96 4.17 14.61
C GLY A 3 18.69 4.02 13.77
N GLN A 4 18.01 5.15 13.50
CA GLN A 4 16.85 5.20 12.61
C GLN A 4 17.29 4.86 11.17
N LEU A 5 16.63 3.89 10.56
CA LEU A 5 16.89 3.38 9.21
C LEU A 5 16.17 4.22 8.15
N ASN A 6 16.89 4.79 7.19
CA ASN A 6 16.30 5.47 6.05
C ASN A 6 16.02 4.49 4.91
N VAL A 7 14.74 4.26 4.61
CA VAL A 7 14.30 3.33 3.56
C VAL A 7 13.73 4.13 2.38
N LEU A 8 14.32 3.95 1.19
CA LEU A 8 13.82 4.54 -0.05
C LEU A 8 12.92 3.54 -0.79
N VAL A 9 11.66 3.89 -1.01
CA VAL A 9 10.71 3.10 -1.81
C VAL A 9 10.64 3.67 -3.23
N PHE A 10 10.80 2.82 -4.25
CA PHE A 10 10.75 3.24 -5.65
C PHE A 10 10.11 2.19 -6.58
N PRO A 11 9.12 2.54 -7.43
CA PRO A 11 8.34 3.77 -7.43
C PRO A 11 7.33 3.76 -6.26
N CYS A 12 7.27 4.86 -5.50
CA CYS A 12 6.55 4.90 -4.23
C CYS A 12 5.02 5.02 -4.37
N GLY A 13 4.50 5.57 -5.47
CA GLY A 13 3.05 5.72 -5.68
C GLY A 13 2.35 4.52 -6.33
N SER A 14 3.07 3.44 -6.62
CA SER A 14 2.48 2.18 -7.06
C SER A 14 1.67 1.51 -5.93
N GLU A 15 0.72 0.63 -6.26
CA GLU A 15 -0.03 -0.15 -5.25
C GLU A 15 0.88 -0.93 -4.27
N ILE A 16 2.04 -1.39 -4.75
CA ILE A 16 3.04 -2.05 -3.91
C ILE A 16 3.71 -1.01 -3.00
N GLY A 17 4.06 0.15 -3.54
CA GLY A 17 4.68 1.26 -2.79
C GLY A 17 3.76 1.82 -1.71
N LEU A 18 2.46 1.91 -1.98
CA LEU A 18 1.45 2.33 -1.00
C LEU A 18 1.27 1.29 0.12
N GLU A 19 1.33 0.00 -0.19
CA GLU A 19 1.30 -1.05 0.84
C GLU A 19 2.58 -1.02 1.69
N ILE A 20 3.76 -0.83 1.07
CA ILE A 20 5.02 -0.68 1.82
C ILE A 20 4.94 0.53 2.77
N HIS A 21 4.41 1.67 2.30
CA HIS A 21 4.16 2.83 3.16
C HIS A 21 3.24 2.48 4.34
N ALA A 22 2.06 1.91 4.06
CA ALA A 22 1.10 1.55 5.10
C ALA A 22 1.67 0.54 6.12
N ALA A 23 2.57 -0.33 5.67
CA ALA A 23 3.22 -1.33 6.48
C ALA A 23 4.37 -0.78 7.34
N LEU A 24 5.08 0.24 6.88
CA LEU A 24 6.29 0.76 7.54
C LEU A 24 6.08 2.10 8.27
N ARG A 25 5.02 2.86 8.01
CA ARG A 25 4.79 4.21 8.56
C ARG A 25 4.76 4.33 10.10
N HIS A 26 4.56 3.22 10.80
CA HIS A 26 4.56 3.17 12.27
C HIS A 26 5.74 2.38 12.84
N ALA A 27 6.66 1.92 11.99
CA ALA A 27 7.88 1.26 12.44
C ALA A 27 8.84 2.32 12.99
N LYS A 28 9.00 2.33 14.33
CA LYS A 28 9.76 3.35 15.07
C LYS A 28 11.21 3.53 14.63
N ASP A 29 11.80 2.48 14.05
CA ASP A 29 13.17 2.43 13.60
C ASP A 29 13.30 2.67 12.08
N VAL A 30 12.21 2.98 11.38
CA VAL A 30 12.21 3.25 9.93
C VAL A 30 11.76 4.69 9.68
N ARG A 31 12.49 5.39 8.82
CA ARG A 31 12.09 6.64 8.18
C ARG A 31 11.90 6.39 6.69
N LEU A 32 10.69 6.66 6.20
CA LEU A 32 10.34 6.42 4.81
C LEU A 32 10.70 7.60 3.92
N HIS A 33 11.26 7.27 2.76
CA HIS A 33 11.50 8.18 1.66
C HIS A 33 10.88 7.58 0.40
N GLY A 34 10.18 8.40 -0.37
CA GLY A 34 9.49 8.00 -1.59
C GLY A 34 10.07 8.70 -2.80
N ALA A 35 10.26 7.96 -3.90
CA ALA A 35 10.52 8.55 -5.19
C ALA A 35 9.75 7.84 -6.29
N SER A 36 9.40 8.59 -7.33
CA SER A 36 8.71 8.09 -8.52
C SER A 36 9.19 8.82 -9.77
N SER A 37 9.16 8.13 -10.93
CA SER A 37 9.50 8.71 -12.24
C SER A 37 8.39 9.60 -12.82
N VAL A 38 7.20 9.55 -12.21
CA VAL A 38 6.00 10.23 -12.67
C VAL A 38 5.36 10.96 -11.48
N ASP A 39 4.49 11.92 -11.77
CA ASP A 39 3.63 12.50 -10.75
C ASP A 39 2.52 11.51 -10.39
N ASP A 40 2.56 10.97 -9.18
CA ASP A 40 1.66 9.92 -8.72
C ASP A 40 1.20 10.13 -7.26
N HIS A 41 0.43 9.17 -6.75
CA HIS A 41 -0.13 9.23 -5.39
C HIS A 41 0.94 9.23 -4.29
N GLY A 42 2.20 8.87 -4.61
CA GLY A 42 3.31 8.87 -3.66
C GLY A 42 3.52 10.24 -3.02
N GLY A 43 3.38 11.33 -3.80
CA GLY A 43 3.51 12.69 -3.29
C GLY A 43 2.46 13.07 -2.22
N PHE A 44 1.35 12.35 -2.13
CA PHE A 44 0.30 12.60 -1.15
C PHE A 44 0.45 11.80 0.14
N VAL A 45 1.31 10.76 0.16
CA VAL A 45 1.44 9.85 1.31
C VAL A 45 2.83 9.82 1.91
N TYR A 46 3.89 10.11 1.16
CA TYR A 46 5.24 10.17 1.71
C TYR A 46 5.57 11.59 2.20
N HIS A 47 6.07 11.71 3.43
CA HIS A 47 6.55 13.00 3.95
C HIS A 47 7.81 13.47 3.22
N HIS A 48 8.73 12.55 2.95
CA HIS A 48 9.91 12.78 2.11
C HIS A 48 9.68 12.22 0.71
N TYR A 49 9.34 13.09 -0.23
CA TYR A 49 9.03 12.70 -1.60
C TYR A 49 9.84 13.51 -2.62
N GLN A 50 10.33 12.84 -3.67
CA GLN A 50 10.91 13.51 -4.84
C GLN A 50 10.55 12.79 -6.13
N ARG A 51 10.03 13.54 -7.10
CA ARG A 51 9.92 13.07 -8.49
C ARG A 51 11.32 13.10 -9.13
N ILE A 52 11.67 12.05 -9.85
CA ILE A 52 12.92 11.98 -10.63
C ILE A 52 12.61 11.86 -12.11
N ASP A 53 13.44 12.47 -12.96
CA ASP A 53 13.27 12.43 -14.41
C ASP A 53 14.10 11.29 -15.03
N ALA A 54 13.89 10.07 -14.52
CA ALA A 54 14.51 8.84 -15.02
C ALA A 54 13.61 7.63 -14.73
N ASP A 55 13.52 6.67 -15.64
CA ASP A 55 12.74 5.44 -15.48
C ASP A 55 13.52 4.19 -15.91
N THR A 56 12.86 3.03 -15.95
CA THR A 56 13.54 1.77 -16.32
C THR A 56 13.89 1.63 -17.80
N ARG A 57 13.48 2.57 -18.65
CA ARG A 57 13.66 2.54 -20.12
C ARG A 57 14.46 3.75 -20.64
N THR A 58 14.45 4.86 -19.90
CA THR A 58 14.95 6.16 -20.29
C THR A 58 15.66 6.84 -19.12
N GLY A 59 16.78 7.51 -19.41
CA GLY A 59 17.63 8.13 -18.39
C GLY A 59 18.48 7.11 -17.61
N ASP A 60 19.34 7.62 -16.73
CA ASP A 60 20.13 6.79 -15.80
C ASP A 60 19.44 6.74 -14.44
N LEU A 61 18.51 5.79 -14.29
CA LEU A 61 17.77 5.58 -13.05
C LEU A 61 18.69 5.34 -11.86
N LEU A 62 19.80 4.61 -12.04
CA LEU A 62 20.73 4.33 -10.94
C LEU A 62 21.44 5.61 -10.49
N ALA A 63 21.85 6.48 -11.41
CA ALA A 63 22.43 7.78 -11.07
C ALA A 63 21.43 8.67 -10.31
N ALA A 64 20.17 8.72 -10.75
CA ALA A 64 19.12 9.47 -10.07
C ALA A 64 18.85 8.94 -8.65
N LEU A 65 18.74 7.61 -8.48
CA LEU A 65 18.61 7.00 -7.16
C LEU A 65 19.84 7.26 -6.28
N ASN A 66 21.05 7.21 -6.84
CA ASN A 66 22.29 7.52 -6.11
C ASN A 66 22.35 8.97 -5.61
N ALA A 67 21.77 9.93 -6.33
CA ALA A 67 21.65 11.30 -5.85
C ALA A 67 20.78 11.36 -4.58
N LEU A 68 19.62 10.70 -4.61
CA LEU A 68 18.72 10.58 -3.45
C LEU A 68 19.36 9.82 -2.29
N ILE A 69 20.07 8.73 -2.58
CA ILE A 69 20.77 7.92 -1.57
C ILE A 69 21.75 8.78 -0.78
N ARG A 70 22.57 9.60 -1.47
CA ARG A 70 23.49 10.52 -0.79
C ARG A 70 22.77 11.61 -0.02
N GLN A 71 21.77 12.24 -0.64
CA GLN A 71 21.05 13.37 -0.07
C GLN A 71 20.29 12.99 1.20
N TRP A 72 19.62 11.84 1.19
CA TRP A 72 18.76 11.37 2.28
C TRP A 72 19.42 10.33 3.19
N ARG A 73 20.69 9.99 2.92
CA ARG A 73 21.46 8.97 3.67
C ARG A 73 20.69 7.64 3.74
N ILE A 74 20.24 7.18 2.58
CA ILE A 74 19.44 5.96 2.46
C ILE A 74 20.28 4.74 2.82
N ASP A 75 19.73 3.90 3.69
CA ASP A 75 20.36 2.66 4.14
C ASP A 75 19.90 1.45 3.31
N LEU A 76 18.69 1.51 2.74
CA LEU A 76 18.12 0.43 1.92
C LEU A 76 17.15 0.98 0.87
N VAL A 77 17.29 0.51 -0.37
CA VAL A 77 16.31 0.75 -1.45
C VAL A 77 15.36 -0.43 -1.56
N VAL A 78 14.05 -0.21 -1.49
CA VAL A 78 13.02 -1.23 -1.63
C VAL A 78 12.24 -0.99 -2.93
N PRO A 79 12.36 -1.89 -3.93
CA PRO A 79 11.63 -1.74 -5.17
C PRO A 79 10.15 -2.10 -4.99
N ALA A 80 9.30 -1.30 -5.59
CA ALA A 80 7.85 -1.46 -5.56
C ALA A 80 7.28 -1.76 -6.95
N HIS A 81 8.10 -2.28 -7.87
CA HIS A 81 7.65 -2.60 -9.23
C HIS A 81 8.52 -3.69 -9.87
N ASP A 82 7.88 -4.60 -10.61
CA ASP A 82 8.55 -5.79 -11.15
C ASP A 82 9.64 -5.46 -12.20
N SER A 83 9.52 -4.35 -12.93
CA SER A 83 10.57 -3.93 -13.88
C SER A 83 11.81 -3.33 -13.21
N VAL A 84 11.68 -2.85 -11.97
CA VAL A 84 12.79 -2.21 -11.24
C VAL A 84 13.72 -3.26 -10.64
N ILE A 85 13.18 -4.41 -10.25
CA ILE A 85 13.93 -5.48 -9.56
C ILE A 85 15.16 -5.94 -10.38
N PRO A 86 15.04 -6.34 -11.67
CA PRO A 86 16.21 -6.78 -12.44
C PRO A 86 17.22 -5.66 -12.67
N LEU A 87 16.75 -4.42 -12.82
CA LEU A 87 17.61 -3.25 -13.02
C LEU A 87 18.47 -2.98 -11.78
N LEU A 88 17.86 -2.97 -10.58
CA LEU A 88 18.61 -2.80 -9.33
C LEU A 88 19.52 -3.99 -9.06
N ALA A 89 19.09 -5.22 -9.37
CA ALA A 89 19.89 -6.42 -9.16
C ALA A 89 21.14 -6.43 -10.06
N ALA A 90 20.99 -6.07 -11.34
CA ALA A 90 22.12 -5.95 -12.27
C ALA A 90 23.02 -4.75 -11.94
N GLY A 91 22.44 -3.66 -11.41
CA GLY A 91 23.13 -2.44 -11.01
C GLY A 91 23.72 -2.44 -9.60
N ARG A 92 23.74 -3.58 -8.91
CA ARG A 92 24.08 -3.68 -7.48
C ARG A 92 25.40 -3.01 -7.12
N GLU A 93 26.46 -3.24 -7.90
CA GLU A 93 27.79 -2.65 -7.69
C GLU A 93 27.86 -1.14 -7.94
N ARG A 94 26.89 -0.59 -8.69
CA ARG A 94 26.81 0.85 -9.00
C ARG A 94 25.93 1.62 -8.01
N LEU A 95 25.09 0.93 -7.23
CA LEU A 95 24.18 1.56 -6.29
C LEU A 95 24.90 1.85 -4.98
N LEU A 96 24.71 3.05 -4.42
CA LEU A 96 25.44 3.51 -3.23
C LEU A 96 24.84 3.02 -1.91
N ALA A 97 23.73 2.29 -1.98
CA ALA A 97 23.09 1.61 -0.86
C ALA A 97 22.61 0.24 -1.35
N PRO A 98 22.48 -0.76 -0.46
CA PRO A 98 21.91 -2.04 -0.84
C PRO A 98 20.47 -1.86 -1.34
N ALA A 99 20.08 -2.70 -2.28
CA ALA A 99 18.69 -2.86 -2.71
C ALA A 99 18.12 -4.17 -2.20
N ALA A 100 16.86 -4.15 -1.78
CA ALA A 100 16.11 -5.30 -1.34
C ALA A 100 15.63 -6.14 -2.54
N VAL A 101 16.59 -6.71 -3.26
CA VAL A 101 16.42 -7.51 -4.48
C VAL A 101 17.27 -8.77 -4.46
N PRO A 102 16.81 -9.88 -5.05
CA PRO A 102 17.63 -11.07 -5.17
C PRO A 102 18.84 -10.82 -6.09
N GLU A 103 19.71 -11.82 -6.20
CA GLU A 103 20.81 -11.80 -7.18
C GLU A 103 20.31 -11.62 -8.61
N ALA A 104 21.12 -11.02 -9.47
CA ALA A 104 20.73 -10.65 -10.84
C ALA A 104 20.18 -11.83 -11.65
N GLY A 105 20.78 -13.02 -11.53
CA GLY A 105 20.30 -14.23 -12.20
C GLY A 105 18.90 -14.65 -11.77
N ILE A 106 18.64 -14.63 -10.45
CA ILE A 106 17.33 -14.96 -9.88
C ILE A 106 16.29 -13.87 -10.21
N ALA A 107 16.68 -12.59 -10.15
CA ALA A 107 15.83 -11.49 -10.54
C ALA A 107 15.36 -11.61 -12.01
N ALA A 108 16.28 -11.93 -12.93
CA ALA A 108 15.97 -12.16 -14.33
C ALA A 108 15.09 -13.40 -14.53
N LEU A 109 15.39 -14.49 -13.81
CA LEU A 109 14.61 -15.72 -13.84
C LEU A 109 13.15 -15.49 -13.44
N CYS A 110 12.89 -14.82 -12.31
CA CYS A 110 11.53 -14.53 -11.85
C CYS A 110 10.80 -13.51 -12.75
N ARG A 111 11.54 -12.65 -13.46
CA ARG A 111 10.95 -11.66 -14.36
C ARG A 111 10.41 -12.29 -15.65
N ASP A 112 11.02 -13.36 -16.13
CA ASP A 112 10.64 -14.07 -17.35
C ASP A 112 9.96 -15.41 -17.04
N LYS A 113 8.68 -15.51 -17.37
CA LYS A 113 7.86 -16.70 -17.12
C LYS A 113 8.42 -17.95 -17.83
N ARG A 114 9.09 -17.81 -18.98
CA ARG A 114 9.71 -18.95 -19.67
C ARG A 114 10.86 -19.52 -18.84
N LEU A 115 11.69 -18.65 -18.29
CA LEU A 115 12.82 -19.04 -17.45
C LEU A 115 12.34 -19.63 -16.13
N THR A 116 11.34 -19.00 -15.50
CA THR A 116 10.70 -19.53 -14.29
C THR A 116 10.11 -20.92 -14.54
N TYR A 117 9.34 -21.10 -15.62
CA TYR A 117 8.72 -22.39 -15.93
C TYR A 117 9.78 -23.44 -16.27
N ALA A 118 10.78 -23.11 -17.09
CA ALA A 118 11.87 -24.03 -17.40
C ALA A 118 12.61 -24.50 -16.14
N ARG A 119 12.88 -23.59 -15.19
CA ARG A 119 13.56 -23.91 -13.93
C ARG A 119 12.72 -24.81 -13.01
N LEU A 120 11.42 -24.56 -12.93
CA LEU A 120 10.51 -25.20 -11.97
C LEU A 120 9.74 -26.40 -12.56
N ARG A 121 9.83 -26.65 -13.88
CA ARG A 121 9.16 -27.77 -14.55
C ARG A 121 9.49 -29.14 -13.94
N PRO A 122 10.75 -29.46 -13.56
CA PRO A 122 11.07 -30.74 -12.94
C PRO A 122 10.32 -31.00 -11.62
N LEU A 123 9.80 -29.95 -10.97
CA LEU A 123 9.03 -30.06 -9.73
C LEU A 123 7.57 -30.48 -9.97
N GLY A 124 7.09 -30.52 -11.22
CA GLY A 124 5.72 -30.91 -11.57
C GLY A 124 4.65 -29.89 -11.18
N ILE A 125 5.04 -28.66 -10.85
CA ILE A 125 4.12 -27.60 -10.37
C ILE A 125 3.72 -26.59 -11.44
N VAL A 126 4.38 -26.60 -12.60
CA VAL A 126 4.09 -25.67 -13.71
C VAL A 126 2.94 -26.22 -14.56
N PRO A 127 2.17 -25.37 -15.27
CA PRO A 127 1.15 -25.83 -16.20
C PRO A 127 1.77 -26.59 -17.38
N ASP A 128 0.97 -27.45 -18.01
CA ASP A 128 1.37 -28.08 -19.26
C ASP A 128 1.51 -27.04 -20.38
N ASP A 129 2.51 -27.24 -21.25
CA ASP A 129 2.70 -26.40 -22.42
C ASP A 129 1.56 -26.61 -23.42
N ALA A 130 1.11 -25.52 -24.05
CA ALA A 130 0.19 -25.65 -25.17
C ALA A 130 0.93 -26.27 -26.37
N GLY A 131 0.24 -27.13 -27.13
CA GLY A 131 0.75 -27.62 -28.42
C GLY A 131 0.82 -26.51 -29.48
N ALA A 132 1.33 -26.83 -30.66
CA ALA A 132 1.34 -25.91 -31.81
C ALA A 132 -0.10 -25.52 -32.24
N PRO A 133 -0.28 -24.45 -33.05
CA PRO A 133 -1.59 -24.09 -33.58
C PRO A 133 -2.32 -25.27 -34.21
N GLY A 134 -3.50 -25.60 -33.67
CA GLY A 134 -4.25 -26.82 -33.98
C GLY A 134 -4.33 -27.80 -32.81
N CYS A 135 -3.74 -27.45 -31.67
CA CYS A 135 -3.94 -28.13 -30.38
C CYS A 135 -5.40 -28.07 -29.90
N ALA A 136 -5.68 -28.78 -28.80
CA ALA A 136 -6.94 -28.64 -28.09
C ALA A 136 -7.07 -27.23 -27.47
N TYR A 137 -8.23 -26.61 -27.63
CA TYR A 137 -8.59 -25.30 -27.08
C TYR A 137 -9.68 -25.44 -26.01
N PRO A 138 -9.81 -24.47 -25.07
CA PRO A 138 -9.00 -23.27 -24.95
C PRO A 138 -7.60 -23.51 -24.38
N ILE A 139 -6.67 -22.65 -24.76
CA ILE A 139 -5.35 -22.49 -24.12
C ILE A 139 -5.26 -21.11 -23.48
N PHE A 140 -4.17 -20.83 -22.78
CA PHE A 140 -3.92 -19.51 -22.19
C PHE A 140 -2.59 -18.95 -22.67
N ALA A 141 -2.57 -17.68 -23.07
CA ALA A 141 -1.40 -16.97 -23.54
C ALA A 141 -1.04 -15.83 -22.58
N LYS A 142 0.25 -15.70 -22.25
CA LYS A 142 0.78 -14.58 -21.45
C LYS A 142 2.09 -14.08 -22.05
N PRO A 143 2.36 -12.77 -22.08
CA PRO A 143 3.69 -12.28 -22.39
C PRO A 143 4.70 -12.87 -21.40
N ALA A 144 5.85 -13.30 -21.91
CA ALA A 144 6.92 -13.89 -21.11
C ALA A 144 7.39 -12.94 -20.02
N ILE A 145 7.52 -11.66 -20.35
CA ILE A 145 7.81 -10.55 -19.45
C ILE A 145 6.61 -9.61 -19.47
N GLY A 146 6.03 -9.32 -18.30
CA GLY A 146 4.83 -8.48 -18.20
C GLY A 146 4.41 -8.21 -16.77
N GLN A 147 3.29 -7.51 -16.60
CA GLN A 147 2.70 -7.16 -15.30
C GLN A 147 1.21 -6.86 -15.43
N GLY A 148 0.47 -6.92 -14.31
CA GLY A 148 -0.93 -6.48 -14.26
C GLY A 148 -1.85 -7.18 -15.26
N SER A 149 -1.55 -8.42 -15.64
CA SER A 149 -2.25 -9.19 -16.68
C SER A 149 -2.31 -8.53 -18.06
N GLN A 150 -1.45 -7.55 -18.35
CA GLN A 150 -1.39 -6.93 -19.67
C GLN A 150 -0.95 -7.95 -20.73
N GLY A 151 -1.74 -8.06 -21.80
CA GLY A 151 -1.54 -9.03 -22.88
C GLY A 151 -1.86 -10.48 -22.51
N ALA A 152 -2.31 -10.76 -21.28
CA ALA A 152 -2.71 -12.11 -20.89
C ALA A 152 -4.14 -12.41 -21.35
N GLU A 153 -4.35 -13.51 -22.08
CA GLU A 153 -5.67 -13.85 -22.62
C GLU A 153 -5.91 -15.36 -22.73
N ARG A 154 -7.20 -15.72 -22.67
CA ARG A 154 -7.68 -17.05 -23.08
C ARG A 154 -7.74 -17.07 -24.61
N VAL A 155 -7.21 -18.12 -25.20
CA VAL A 155 -7.17 -18.33 -26.66
C VAL A 155 -8.05 -19.51 -26.99
N ASP A 156 -9.11 -19.26 -27.77
CA ASP A 156 -10.15 -20.25 -28.08
C ASP A 156 -9.97 -20.95 -29.43
N ASP A 157 -9.07 -20.46 -30.30
CA ASP A 157 -8.87 -21.02 -31.64
C ASP A 157 -7.44 -20.85 -32.19
N ALA A 158 -7.17 -21.57 -33.28
CA ALA A 158 -5.87 -21.59 -33.96
C ALA A 158 -5.55 -20.32 -34.77
N ALA A 159 -6.55 -19.50 -35.10
CA ALA A 159 -6.30 -18.24 -35.78
C ALA A 159 -5.70 -17.22 -34.80
N ARG A 160 -6.30 -17.06 -33.62
CA ARG A 160 -5.77 -16.19 -32.57
C ARG A 160 -4.43 -16.68 -32.04
N HIS A 161 -4.24 -17.99 -31.90
CA HIS A 161 -2.95 -18.56 -31.52
C HIS A 161 -1.83 -18.15 -32.49
N ARG A 162 -2.03 -18.31 -33.81
CA ARG A 162 -1.05 -17.87 -34.83
C ARG A 162 -0.78 -16.38 -34.78
N GLN A 163 -1.82 -15.57 -34.63
CA GLN A 163 -1.68 -14.12 -34.53
C GLN A 163 -0.77 -13.70 -33.36
N LEU A 164 -0.89 -14.37 -32.20
CA LEU A 164 -0.03 -14.09 -31.05
C LEU A 164 1.43 -14.52 -31.27
N LEU A 165 1.65 -15.67 -31.91
CA LEU A 165 3.00 -16.11 -32.30
C LEU A 165 3.68 -15.13 -33.26
N GLU A 166 2.92 -14.57 -34.20
CA GLU A 166 3.40 -13.62 -35.22
C GLU A 166 3.50 -12.18 -34.71
N SER A 167 3.06 -11.89 -33.48
CA SER A 167 3.01 -10.53 -32.92
C SER A 167 4.38 -9.90 -32.64
N GLY A 168 5.46 -10.69 -32.68
CA GLY A 168 6.80 -10.27 -32.29
C GLY A 168 7.01 -10.12 -30.77
N THR A 169 5.95 -10.24 -29.96
CA THR A 169 6.05 -10.30 -28.50
C THR A 169 6.32 -11.74 -28.06
N PRO A 170 7.33 -12.02 -27.23
CA PRO A 170 7.53 -13.36 -26.69
C PRO A 170 6.39 -13.76 -25.74
N TYR A 171 5.63 -14.80 -26.10
CA TYR A 171 4.56 -15.37 -25.29
C TYR A 171 4.95 -16.72 -24.66
N VAL A 172 4.29 -17.04 -23.54
CA VAL A 172 4.16 -18.39 -22.99
C VAL A 172 2.74 -18.85 -23.25
N PHE A 173 2.59 -20.02 -23.86
CA PHE A 173 1.31 -20.68 -24.10
C PHE A 173 1.21 -21.92 -23.22
N SER A 174 0.14 -22.02 -22.44
CA SER A 174 -0.09 -23.16 -21.55
C SER A 174 -1.51 -23.69 -21.70
N GLU A 175 -1.79 -24.84 -21.10
CA GLU A 175 -3.16 -25.29 -20.87
C GLU A 175 -4.00 -24.18 -20.20
N TYR A 176 -5.31 -24.21 -20.46
CA TYR A 176 -6.25 -23.35 -19.76
C TYR A 176 -6.58 -23.93 -18.39
N LEU A 177 -6.36 -23.13 -17.34
CA LEU A 177 -6.63 -23.48 -15.95
C LEU A 177 -7.98 -22.87 -15.53
N PRO A 178 -9.07 -23.66 -15.41
CA PRO A 178 -10.41 -23.12 -15.20
C PRO A 178 -10.71 -22.81 -13.73
N GLY A 179 -9.99 -23.42 -12.79
CA GLY A 179 -10.33 -23.40 -11.37
C GLY A 179 -9.99 -22.10 -10.64
N ASP A 180 -10.09 -22.18 -9.31
CA ASP A 180 -9.83 -21.06 -8.39
C ASP A 180 -8.40 -20.54 -8.48
N GLU A 181 -8.24 -19.22 -8.31
CA GLU A 181 -6.94 -18.54 -8.30
C GLU A 181 -6.53 -18.12 -6.89
N PHE A 182 -5.26 -18.36 -6.56
CA PHE A 182 -4.70 -18.06 -5.24
C PHE A 182 -3.40 -17.27 -5.38
N THR A 183 -3.05 -16.57 -4.32
CA THR A 183 -1.69 -16.08 -4.08
C THR A 183 -1.22 -16.62 -2.75
N VAL A 184 0.05 -16.98 -2.67
CA VAL A 184 0.69 -17.42 -1.42
C VAL A 184 1.75 -16.40 -1.06
N ASP A 185 1.49 -15.61 -0.02
CA ASP A 185 2.46 -14.64 0.48
C ASP A 185 3.50 -15.39 1.33
N CYS A 186 4.79 -15.23 1.01
CA CYS A 186 5.89 -16.00 1.59
C CYS A 186 6.96 -15.08 2.18
N ILE A 187 7.56 -15.49 3.29
CA ILE A 187 8.66 -14.77 3.94
C ILE A 187 9.76 -15.77 4.26
N SER A 188 10.95 -15.48 3.75
CA SER A 188 12.16 -16.23 4.06
C SER A 188 13.12 -15.39 4.89
N ASP A 189 14.04 -16.05 5.58
CA ASP A 189 15.12 -15.40 6.31
C ASP A 189 16.19 -14.78 5.37
N ALA A 190 17.30 -14.32 5.95
CA ALA A 190 18.43 -13.75 5.21
C ALA A 190 19.17 -14.77 4.33
N ALA A 191 19.10 -16.07 4.65
CA ALA A 191 19.71 -17.16 3.90
C ALA A 191 18.79 -17.74 2.80
N GLY A 192 17.53 -17.30 2.76
CA GLY A 192 16.53 -17.76 1.80
C GLY A 192 15.76 -19.01 2.26
N ALA A 193 15.84 -19.38 3.54
CA ALA A 193 15.02 -20.44 4.12
C ALA A 193 13.60 -19.91 4.42
N LEU A 194 12.57 -20.64 3.98
CA LEU A 194 11.18 -20.27 4.18
C LEU A 194 10.81 -20.31 5.66
N LEU A 195 10.27 -19.20 6.18
CA LEU A 195 9.80 -19.11 7.57
C LEU A 195 8.28 -19.21 7.67
N HIS A 196 7.55 -18.66 6.69
CA HIS A 196 6.09 -18.70 6.68
C HIS A 196 5.53 -18.52 5.27
N ALA A 197 4.41 -19.22 5.00
CA ALA A 197 3.63 -19.11 3.78
C ALA A 197 2.14 -18.97 4.14
N ALA A 198 1.48 -17.98 3.55
CA ALA A 198 0.09 -17.63 3.81
C ALA A 198 -0.74 -17.66 2.51
N PRO A 199 -1.43 -18.78 2.21
CA PRO A 199 -2.32 -18.87 1.07
C PRO A 199 -3.55 -17.95 1.23
N ARG A 200 -3.95 -17.31 0.13
CA ARG A 200 -5.16 -16.48 0.05
C ARG A 200 -5.86 -16.63 -1.30
N ARG A 201 -7.18 -16.75 -1.26
CA ARG A 201 -8.06 -16.81 -2.45
C ARG A 201 -8.19 -15.44 -3.10
N ARG A 202 -8.18 -15.39 -4.43
CA ARG A 202 -8.43 -14.17 -5.21
C ARG A 202 -9.88 -14.12 -5.68
N LEU A 203 -10.76 -13.58 -4.83
CA LEU A 203 -12.22 -13.58 -5.08
C LEU A 203 -12.65 -12.62 -6.19
N ARG A 204 -11.95 -11.49 -6.33
CA ARG A 204 -12.22 -10.51 -7.40
C ARG A 204 -10.92 -9.89 -7.86
N VAL A 205 -10.69 -9.93 -9.17
CA VAL A 205 -9.51 -9.39 -9.82
C VAL A 205 -9.90 -8.23 -10.74
N LYS A 206 -9.17 -7.11 -10.67
CA LYS A 206 -9.31 -5.96 -11.56
C LYS A 206 -7.92 -5.53 -12.02
N SER A 207 -7.70 -5.47 -13.34
CA SER A 207 -6.39 -5.10 -13.94
C SER A 207 -5.20 -5.88 -13.36
N GLY A 208 -5.38 -7.20 -13.16
CA GLY A 208 -4.36 -8.08 -12.58
C GLY A 208 -4.18 -7.97 -11.06
N ILE A 209 -4.89 -7.07 -10.38
CA ILE A 209 -4.81 -6.86 -8.93
C ILE A 209 -5.96 -7.56 -8.22
N SER A 210 -5.67 -8.27 -7.12
CA SER A 210 -6.70 -8.84 -6.25
C SER A 210 -7.34 -7.74 -5.41
N VAL A 211 -8.48 -7.23 -5.88
CA VAL A 211 -9.26 -6.19 -5.17
C VAL A 211 -10.20 -6.79 -4.13
N ARG A 212 -10.42 -8.12 -4.15
CA ARG A 212 -11.04 -8.87 -3.05
C ARG A 212 -10.27 -10.15 -2.78
N THR A 213 -9.92 -10.41 -1.52
CA THR A 213 -9.16 -11.61 -1.12
C THR A 213 -9.43 -11.99 0.33
N GLU A 214 -9.27 -13.27 0.64
CA GLU A 214 -9.42 -13.83 1.99
C GLU A 214 -8.44 -14.98 2.20
N PRO A 215 -8.07 -15.30 3.45
CA PRO A 215 -7.22 -16.45 3.75
C PRO A 215 -7.79 -17.75 3.21
N ALA A 216 -6.90 -18.66 2.82
CA ALA A 216 -7.28 -20.00 2.38
C ALA A 216 -6.57 -21.07 3.21
N ALA A 217 -7.32 -22.08 3.65
CA ALA A 217 -6.75 -23.30 4.21
C ALA A 217 -6.39 -24.24 3.05
N ALA A 218 -5.15 -24.15 2.58
CA ALA A 218 -4.65 -24.87 1.40
C ALA A 218 -3.22 -25.39 1.69
N PRO A 219 -3.08 -26.49 2.48
CA PRO A 219 -1.78 -27.02 2.88
C PRO A 219 -0.89 -27.43 1.68
N GLU A 220 -1.49 -27.87 0.58
CA GLU A 220 -0.80 -28.17 -0.68
C GLU A 220 -0.05 -26.95 -1.24
N LEU A 221 -0.57 -25.74 -1.02
CA LEU A 221 0.08 -24.51 -1.43
C LEU A 221 1.24 -24.13 -0.49
N VAL A 222 1.17 -24.50 0.78
CA VAL A 222 2.30 -24.35 1.72
C VAL A 222 3.44 -25.30 1.35
N THR A 223 3.11 -26.54 0.96
CA THR A 223 4.11 -27.48 0.43
C THR A 223 4.76 -26.94 -0.84
N MET A 224 3.97 -26.41 -1.78
CA MET A 224 4.49 -25.79 -3.00
C MET A 224 5.42 -24.60 -2.69
N ALA A 225 5.09 -23.79 -1.67
CA ALA A 225 5.94 -22.69 -1.22
C ALA A 225 7.31 -23.20 -0.76
N THR A 226 7.34 -24.29 -0.01
CA THR A 226 8.57 -24.92 0.49
C THR A 226 9.45 -25.39 -0.68
N THR A 227 8.86 -26.09 -1.65
CA THR A 227 9.60 -26.57 -2.84
C THR A 227 10.18 -25.41 -3.66
N ILE A 228 9.42 -24.33 -3.86
CA ILE A 228 9.91 -23.14 -4.58
C ILE A 228 11.05 -22.46 -3.79
N ALA A 229 10.92 -22.37 -2.47
CA ALA A 229 11.94 -21.76 -1.62
C ALA A 229 13.26 -22.51 -1.65
N ASP A 230 13.22 -23.85 -1.63
CA ASP A 230 14.43 -24.68 -1.71
C ASP A 230 15.15 -24.55 -3.05
N GLU A 231 14.38 -24.35 -4.13
CA GLU A 231 14.93 -24.23 -5.48
C GLU A 231 15.49 -22.83 -5.79
N LEU A 232 14.82 -21.77 -5.31
CA LEU A 232 15.13 -20.39 -5.68
C LEU A 232 15.86 -19.61 -4.58
N ARG A 233 15.84 -20.08 -3.32
CA ARG A 233 16.47 -19.44 -2.14
C ARG A 233 16.17 -17.94 -2.04
N LEU A 234 14.90 -17.57 -2.22
CA LEU A 234 14.46 -16.17 -2.22
C LEU A 234 14.59 -15.57 -0.81
N ARG A 235 15.31 -14.46 -0.68
CA ARG A 235 15.47 -13.70 0.58
C ARG A 235 14.30 -12.76 0.84
N GLY A 236 13.84 -12.69 2.09
CA GLY A 236 12.81 -11.75 2.52
C GLY A 236 11.43 -12.09 1.96
N ALA A 237 10.55 -11.10 1.85
CA ALA A 237 9.20 -11.30 1.30
C ALA A 237 9.21 -11.60 -0.21
N TRP A 238 8.41 -12.59 -0.60
CA TRP A 238 8.12 -12.97 -1.97
C TRP A 238 6.71 -13.57 -2.03
N PHE A 239 6.19 -13.82 -3.22
CA PHE A 239 4.95 -14.57 -3.38
C PHE A 239 4.97 -15.36 -4.68
N PHE A 240 4.03 -16.28 -4.78
CA PHE A 240 3.69 -16.91 -6.03
C PHE A 240 2.18 -17.00 -6.19
N GLN A 241 1.74 -17.07 -7.44
CA GLN A 241 0.34 -17.21 -7.79
C GLN A 241 0.09 -18.56 -8.40
N VAL A 242 -1.05 -19.15 -8.12
CA VAL A 242 -1.46 -20.45 -8.65
C VAL A 242 -2.89 -20.39 -9.13
N ARG A 243 -3.22 -21.30 -10.04
CA ARG A 243 -4.60 -21.58 -10.41
C ARG A 243 -4.81 -23.08 -10.53
N HIS A 244 -5.96 -23.56 -10.09
CA HIS A 244 -6.31 -24.97 -10.22
C HIS A 244 -6.59 -25.36 -11.67
N ASP A 245 -6.03 -26.49 -12.11
CA ASP A 245 -6.38 -27.12 -13.37
C ASP A 245 -7.79 -27.75 -13.32
N ARG A 246 -8.20 -28.42 -14.40
CA ARG A 246 -9.52 -29.06 -14.52
C ARG A 246 -9.75 -30.20 -13.51
N HIS A 247 -8.68 -30.72 -12.90
CA HIS A 247 -8.70 -31.79 -11.91
C HIS A 247 -8.53 -31.27 -10.47
N GLY A 248 -8.47 -29.94 -10.30
CA GLY A 248 -8.27 -29.33 -8.99
C GLY A 248 -6.80 -29.31 -8.54
N VAL A 249 -5.83 -29.62 -9.42
CA VAL A 249 -4.40 -29.60 -9.06
C VAL A 249 -3.85 -28.20 -9.26
N PRO A 250 -3.13 -27.62 -8.27
CA PRO A 250 -2.62 -26.26 -8.38
C PRO A 250 -1.46 -26.19 -9.36
N ARG A 251 -1.52 -25.23 -10.29
CA ARG A 251 -0.43 -24.92 -11.23
C ARG A 251 0.06 -23.51 -11.06
N LEU A 252 1.39 -23.35 -11.10
CA LEU A 252 2.08 -22.09 -10.95
C LEU A 252 1.76 -21.12 -12.09
N LEU A 253 1.47 -19.86 -11.76
CA LEU A 253 1.26 -18.78 -12.73
C LEU A 253 2.46 -17.81 -12.79
N GLU A 254 3.01 -17.46 -11.62
CA GLU A 254 4.18 -16.57 -11.49
C GLU A 254 4.80 -16.69 -10.10
N VAL A 255 6.08 -16.32 -10.00
CA VAL A 255 6.83 -16.11 -8.75
C VAL A 255 7.43 -14.71 -8.80
N ALA A 256 7.33 -13.94 -7.72
CA ALA A 256 7.86 -12.59 -7.67
C ALA A 256 8.58 -12.33 -6.34
N PRO A 257 9.87 -11.92 -6.39
CA PRO A 257 10.72 -11.78 -5.22
C PRO A 257 10.59 -10.39 -4.57
N ARG A 258 9.34 -10.01 -4.22
CA ARG A 258 9.02 -8.71 -3.64
C ARG A 258 7.75 -8.76 -2.79
N VAL A 259 7.48 -7.66 -2.09
CA VAL A 259 6.20 -7.39 -1.43
C VAL A 259 5.07 -7.31 -2.47
N ALA A 260 3.92 -7.90 -2.18
CA ALA A 260 2.70 -7.74 -2.97
C ALA A 260 1.75 -6.73 -2.34
N GLY A 261 1.02 -5.97 -3.16
CA GLY A 261 0.04 -5.01 -2.64
C GLY A 261 -0.95 -5.67 -1.68
N SER A 262 -1.51 -6.83 -2.01
CA SER A 262 -2.49 -7.54 -1.18
C SER A 262 -1.89 -8.26 0.05
N MET A 263 -0.57 -8.18 0.31
CA MET A 263 0.00 -8.59 1.60
C MET A 263 -0.56 -7.79 2.78
N ALA A 264 -1.29 -6.69 2.51
CA ALA A 264 -2.14 -6.01 3.48
C ALA A 264 -3.03 -6.96 4.29
N LEU A 265 -3.60 -7.99 3.65
CA LEU A 265 -4.42 -8.99 4.34
C LEU A 265 -3.60 -9.71 5.43
N SER A 266 -2.40 -10.14 5.08
CA SER A 266 -1.51 -10.85 5.98
C SER A 266 -0.93 -9.94 7.07
N ARG A 267 -0.73 -8.64 6.77
CA ARG A 267 -0.38 -7.62 7.76
C ARG A 267 -1.46 -7.45 8.82
N MET A 268 -2.73 -7.46 8.43
CA MET A 268 -3.84 -7.44 9.40
C MET A 268 -3.83 -8.70 10.27
N ARG A 269 -3.40 -9.85 9.74
CA ARG A 269 -3.20 -11.10 10.50
C ARG A 269 -1.86 -11.19 11.25
N GLY A 270 -1.21 -10.06 11.51
CA GLY A 270 -0.01 -9.99 12.34
C GLY A 270 1.33 -10.22 11.61
N VAL A 271 1.32 -10.48 10.30
CA VAL A 271 2.57 -10.70 9.53
C VAL A 271 2.85 -9.49 8.64
N ASN A 272 3.72 -8.60 9.12
CA ASN A 272 4.16 -7.42 8.37
C ASN A 272 5.30 -7.78 7.38
N PHE A 273 4.94 -8.35 6.22
CA PHE A 273 5.91 -8.78 5.20
C PHE A 273 6.88 -7.69 4.75
N ALA A 274 6.45 -6.44 4.64
CA ALA A 274 7.36 -5.34 4.23
C ALA A 274 8.45 -5.09 5.28
N LEU A 275 8.08 -5.06 6.57
CA LEU A 275 9.05 -4.90 7.66
C LEU A 275 10.01 -6.08 7.75
N LEU A 276 9.48 -7.31 7.66
CA LEU A 276 10.31 -8.51 7.69
C LEU A 276 11.23 -8.63 6.47
N HIS A 277 10.79 -8.15 5.30
CA HIS A 277 11.63 -8.04 4.11
C HIS A 277 12.81 -7.08 4.33
N VAL A 278 12.56 -5.89 4.90
CA VAL A 278 13.63 -4.96 5.29
C VAL A 278 14.61 -5.63 6.26
N TYR A 279 14.11 -6.30 7.29
CA TYR A 279 14.97 -7.00 8.27
C TYR A 279 15.80 -8.12 7.65
N ALA A 280 15.23 -8.92 6.75
CA ALA A 280 15.95 -9.99 6.05
C ALA A 280 17.13 -9.45 5.23
N TYR A 281 16.95 -8.33 4.52
CA TYR A 281 18.02 -7.72 3.73
C TYR A 281 19.08 -7.00 4.55
N LEU A 282 18.75 -6.58 5.78
CA LEU A 282 19.70 -6.01 6.73
C LEU A 282 20.34 -7.06 7.65
N GLY A 283 20.05 -8.36 7.45
CA GLY A 283 20.57 -9.43 8.30
C GLY A 283 20.08 -9.36 9.74
N ARG A 284 18.95 -8.69 10.00
CA ARG A 284 18.35 -8.61 11.34
C ARG A 284 17.54 -9.87 11.59
N PRO A 285 17.70 -10.53 12.76
CA PRO A 285 16.88 -11.68 13.11
C PRO A 285 15.44 -11.27 13.37
N PHE A 286 14.49 -12.12 12.98
CA PHE A 286 13.06 -11.94 13.26
C PHE A 286 12.35 -13.28 13.31
N SER A 287 11.16 -13.30 13.93
CA SER A 287 10.25 -14.44 13.96
C SER A 287 8.88 -14.02 13.40
N VAL A 288 8.09 -14.99 12.97
CA VAL A 288 6.74 -14.77 12.44
C VAL A 288 5.72 -15.24 13.47
N LEU A 289 4.69 -14.44 13.75
CA LEU A 289 3.62 -14.76 14.69
C LEU A 289 2.25 -14.51 14.04
N PRO A 290 1.79 -15.41 13.13
CA PRO A 290 0.54 -15.23 12.42
C PRO A 290 -0.66 -15.39 13.35
N GLN A 291 -1.73 -14.65 13.08
CA GLN A 291 -3.00 -14.73 13.79
C GLN A 291 -4.05 -15.44 12.93
N GLU A 292 -4.90 -16.27 13.54
CA GLU A 292 -5.91 -17.06 12.82
C GLU A 292 -7.32 -16.60 13.19
N TYR A 293 -7.95 -15.87 12.27
CA TYR A 293 -9.35 -15.48 12.35
C TYR A 293 -9.88 -15.13 10.95
N PRO A 294 -11.21 -15.23 10.73
CA PRO A 294 -11.81 -14.83 9.46
C PRO A 294 -11.54 -13.35 9.16
N LEU A 295 -11.02 -13.08 7.96
CA LEU A 295 -10.76 -11.73 7.49
C LEU A 295 -10.93 -11.68 5.99
N GLN A 296 -11.59 -10.64 5.49
CA GLN A 296 -11.68 -10.37 4.06
C GLN A 296 -11.17 -8.97 3.78
N LEU A 297 -10.33 -8.84 2.76
CA LEU A 297 -9.86 -7.58 2.20
C LEU A 297 -10.72 -7.24 0.99
N ASP A 298 -11.29 -6.05 0.94
CA ASP A 298 -11.89 -5.45 -0.26
C ASP A 298 -11.27 -4.06 -0.49
N ARG A 299 -10.97 -3.72 -1.75
CA ARG A 299 -10.30 -2.46 -2.12
C ARG A 299 -11.12 -1.65 -3.10
N ALA A 300 -11.11 -0.35 -2.88
CA ALA A 300 -11.56 0.70 -3.79
C ALA A 300 -10.54 1.84 -3.78
N LEU A 301 -10.75 2.85 -4.62
CA LEU A 301 -9.97 4.09 -4.59
C LEU A 301 -10.30 4.87 -3.31
N GLY A 302 -9.28 5.47 -2.70
CA GLY A 302 -9.41 6.37 -1.55
C GLY A 302 -8.82 7.74 -1.87
N ASN A 303 -9.29 8.77 -1.15
CA ASN A 303 -8.86 10.15 -1.38
C ASN A 303 -7.71 10.53 -0.45
N ARG A 304 -6.81 11.37 -0.95
CA ARG A 304 -5.84 12.12 -0.13
C ARG A 304 -5.85 13.55 -0.61
N TYR A 305 -5.78 14.46 0.34
CA TYR A 305 -5.89 15.88 0.08
C TYR A 305 -4.59 16.57 0.46
N ARG A 306 -4.23 17.59 -0.31
CA ARG A 306 -3.20 18.54 0.04
C ARG A 306 -3.83 19.92 -0.07
N THR A 307 -4.04 20.54 1.08
CA THR A 307 -4.69 21.86 1.15
C THR A 307 -3.64 22.95 1.28
N GLY A 308 -3.91 24.12 0.70
CA GLY A 308 -3.14 25.34 0.96
C GLY A 308 -3.67 26.14 2.16
N LEU A 309 -4.44 25.52 3.06
CA LEU A 309 -5.02 26.19 4.22
C LEU A 309 -3.92 26.58 5.21
N ASP A 310 -3.83 27.86 5.53
CA ASP A 310 -2.99 28.37 6.61
C ASP A 310 -3.87 28.62 7.84
N TYR A 311 -3.69 27.80 8.87
CA TYR A 311 -4.41 27.95 10.13
C TYR A 311 -3.56 27.51 11.31
N ARG A 312 -3.70 28.24 12.42
CA ARG A 312 -3.12 27.92 13.72
C ARG A 312 -4.17 27.78 14.81
N ARG A 313 -5.44 28.05 14.47
CA ARG A 313 -6.60 27.91 15.34
C ARG A 313 -7.76 27.20 14.64
N VAL A 314 -8.48 26.36 15.37
CA VAL A 314 -9.71 25.70 14.94
C VAL A 314 -10.81 26.08 15.91
N TYR A 315 -11.89 26.65 15.40
CA TYR A 315 -13.14 26.78 16.13
C TYR A 315 -14.03 25.60 15.76
N LEU A 316 -14.39 24.79 16.75
CA LEU A 316 -15.11 23.54 16.55
C LEU A 316 -16.43 23.59 17.31
N ASP A 317 -17.54 23.30 16.64
CA ASP A 317 -18.81 23.10 17.32
C ASP A 317 -18.91 21.73 18.03
N LEU A 318 -19.76 21.65 19.05
CA LEU A 318 -19.99 20.45 19.83
C LEU A 318 -21.10 19.56 19.26
N ASP A 319 -22.30 20.11 19.09
CA ASP A 319 -23.52 19.32 18.85
C ASP A 319 -23.67 19.03 17.36
N ASP A 320 -24.03 17.81 17.01
CA ASP A 320 -24.13 17.32 15.62
C ASP A 320 -22.83 17.45 14.79
N THR A 321 -21.78 18.01 15.37
CA THR A 321 -20.43 18.18 14.83
C THR A 321 -19.44 17.23 15.52
N LEU A 322 -18.88 17.59 16.68
CA LEU A 322 -17.96 16.72 17.44
C LEU A 322 -18.69 15.54 18.08
N ILE A 323 -19.92 15.75 18.53
CA ILE A 323 -20.80 14.72 19.08
C ILE A 323 -22.05 14.65 18.21
N ALA A 324 -22.14 13.60 17.39
CA ALA A 324 -23.26 13.38 16.48
C ALA A 324 -23.98 12.08 16.84
N GLY A 325 -25.31 12.12 16.97
CA GLY A 325 -26.11 10.95 17.33
C GLY A 325 -25.73 10.33 18.69
N GLY A 326 -25.32 11.16 19.66
CA GLY A 326 -24.91 10.74 20.99
C GLY A 326 -23.55 10.01 21.06
N LYS A 327 -22.74 10.12 20.00
CA LYS A 327 -21.40 9.51 19.94
C LYS A 327 -20.39 10.55 19.46
N VAL A 328 -19.15 10.40 19.92
CA VAL A 328 -18.03 11.21 19.41
C VAL A 328 -17.77 10.85 17.95
N ASN A 329 -17.61 11.86 17.10
CA ASN A 329 -17.18 11.70 15.72
C ASN A 329 -15.70 11.24 15.68
N PRO A 330 -15.39 10.02 15.17
CA PRO A 330 -14.03 9.50 15.20
C PRO A 330 -13.01 10.30 14.38
N MET A 331 -13.44 10.93 13.27
CA MET A 331 -12.57 11.75 12.43
C MET A 331 -12.16 13.03 13.17
N LEU A 332 -13.12 13.74 13.73
CA LEU A 332 -12.86 14.94 14.52
C LEU A 332 -12.08 14.62 15.80
N ALA A 333 -12.33 13.48 16.44
CA ALA A 333 -11.50 13.02 17.54
C ALA A 333 -10.04 12.81 17.12
N ALA A 334 -9.78 12.16 15.99
CA ALA A 334 -8.42 12.01 15.46
C ALA A 334 -7.77 13.37 15.17
N LEU A 335 -8.52 14.30 14.57
CA LEU A 335 -8.06 15.66 14.29
C LEU A 335 -7.76 16.45 15.58
N LEU A 336 -8.55 16.33 16.64
CA LEU A 336 -8.26 16.96 17.93
C LEU A 336 -6.87 16.57 18.45
N TYR A 337 -6.52 15.29 18.39
CA TYR A 337 -5.19 14.82 18.80
C TYR A 337 -4.10 15.24 17.82
N GLN A 338 -4.38 15.28 16.51
CA GLN A 338 -3.44 15.80 15.52
C GLN A 338 -3.13 17.28 15.75
N TRP A 339 -4.15 18.10 15.95
CA TRP A 339 -4.01 19.54 16.24
C TRP A 339 -3.26 19.77 17.55
N ALA A 340 -3.60 19.04 18.61
CA ALA A 340 -2.87 19.10 19.87
C ALA A 340 -1.38 18.76 19.71
N GLY A 341 -1.06 17.69 18.97
CA GLY A 341 0.32 17.30 18.68
C GLY A 341 1.08 18.30 17.80
N ALA A 342 0.37 19.05 16.95
CA ALA A 342 0.94 20.09 16.10
C ALA A 342 0.99 21.48 16.78
N GLY A 343 0.47 21.62 18.01
CA GLY A 343 0.36 22.91 18.69
C GLY A 343 -0.65 23.86 18.05
N ILE A 344 -1.64 23.33 17.31
CA ILE A 344 -2.75 24.08 16.76
C ILE A 344 -3.80 24.27 17.86
N GLU A 345 -4.20 25.51 18.09
CA GLU A 345 -5.16 25.87 19.12
C GLU A 345 -6.56 25.39 18.74
N VAL A 346 -7.26 24.67 19.62
CA VAL A 346 -8.66 24.33 19.42
C VAL A 346 -9.53 25.08 20.41
N VAL A 347 -10.55 25.77 19.92
CA VAL A 347 -11.57 26.47 20.71
C VAL A 347 -12.90 25.75 20.47
N LEU A 348 -13.49 25.20 21.53
CA LEU A 348 -14.85 24.68 21.46
C LEU A 348 -15.80 25.87 21.46
N LEU A 349 -16.58 26.07 20.39
CA LEU A 349 -17.51 27.18 20.24
C LEU A 349 -18.92 26.62 20.01
N THR A 350 -19.73 26.62 21.07
CA THR A 350 -21.00 25.89 21.07
C THR A 350 -22.16 26.67 21.68
N ARG A 351 -23.37 26.33 21.24
CA ARG A 351 -24.67 26.75 21.82
C ARG A 351 -25.34 25.63 22.62
N HIS A 352 -24.57 24.64 23.04
CA HIS A 352 -25.06 23.44 23.71
C HIS A 352 -26.10 23.75 24.80
N ALA A 353 -27.19 22.98 24.89
CA ALA A 353 -28.23 23.28 25.88
C ALA A 353 -27.73 23.12 27.32
N ASP A 354 -26.88 22.11 27.56
CA ASP A 354 -26.35 21.77 28.87
C ASP A 354 -24.96 22.37 29.13
N CYS A 355 -24.30 21.96 30.22
CA CYS A 355 -22.91 22.31 30.49
C CYS A 355 -21.95 21.56 29.54
N PRO A 356 -21.18 22.24 28.67
CA PRO A 356 -20.26 21.58 27.74
C PRO A 356 -19.23 20.71 28.45
N HIS A 357 -18.70 21.15 29.60
CA HIS A 357 -17.73 20.37 30.38
C HIS A 357 -18.28 19.01 30.83
N GLN A 358 -19.52 18.97 31.33
CA GLN A 358 -20.18 17.73 31.74
C GLN A 358 -20.45 16.83 30.53
N THR A 359 -20.83 17.42 29.38
CA THR A 359 -21.03 16.68 28.14
C THR A 359 -19.75 16.08 27.60
N LEU A 360 -18.64 16.82 27.63
CA LEU A 360 -17.31 16.31 27.26
C LEU A 360 -16.90 15.15 28.18
N GLU A 361 -17.04 15.31 29.49
CA GLU A 361 -16.72 14.26 30.49
C GLU A 361 -17.55 12.99 30.25
N ARG A 362 -18.87 13.13 30.04
CA ARG A 362 -19.78 12.02 29.73
C ARG A 362 -19.34 11.22 28.49
N HIS A 363 -18.77 11.91 27.50
CA HIS A 363 -18.26 11.29 26.27
C HIS A 363 -16.77 10.95 26.31
N ARG A 364 -16.11 11.11 27.46
CA ARG A 364 -14.67 10.86 27.67
C ARG A 364 -13.77 11.70 26.76
N LEU A 365 -14.23 12.90 26.41
CA LEU A 365 -13.44 13.90 25.72
C LEU A 365 -12.70 14.75 26.76
N CYS A 366 -11.38 14.77 26.67
CA CYS A 366 -10.56 15.53 27.60
C CYS A 366 -10.71 17.03 27.34
N ALA A 367 -11.27 17.77 28.29
CA ALA A 367 -11.50 19.21 28.16
C ALA A 367 -10.20 20.02 27.90
N THR A 368 -9.03 19.49 28.30
CA THR A 368 -7.74 20.15 28.08
C THR A 368 -7.23 20.07 26.64
N LEU A 369 -7.91 19.33 25.76
CA LEU A 369 -7.69 19.41 24.31
C LEU A 369 -8.19 20.74 23.72
N PHE A 370 -9.05 21.44 24.46
CA PHE A 370 -9.52 22.77 24.11
C PHE A 370 -8.77 23.81 24.92
N SER A 371 -8.13 24.74 24.21
CA SER A 371 -7.54 25.94 24.82
C SER A 371 -8.58 26.78 25.56
N ARG A 372 -9.81 26.79 25.03
CA ARG A 372 -10.96 27.49 25.58
C ARG A 372 -12.25 26.81 25.17
N ILE A 373 -13.24 26.87 26.06
CA ILE A 373 -14.63 26.49 25.78
C ILE A 373 -15.48 27.75 25.87
N VAL A 374 -16.05 28.15 24.73
CA VAL A 374 -16.95 29.30 24.59
C VAL A 374 -18.38 28.77 24.46
N HIS A 375 -19.18 29.00 25.52
CA HIS A 375 -20.57 28.58 25.59
C HIS A 375 -21.49 29.79 25.36
N LEU A 376 -22.02 29.94 24.14
CA LEU A 376 -22.92 31.04 23.79
C LEU A 376 -24.36 30.72 24.23
N ARG A 377 -24.92 31.55 25.12
CA ARG A 377 -26.29 31.39 25.67
C ARG A 377 -27.20 32.60 25.43
N ASP A 378 -26.64 33.72 25.03
CA ASP A 378 -27.32 35.01 24.86
C ASP A 378 -27.87 35.24 23.44
N GLY A 379 -27.66 34.27 22.55
CA GLY A 379 -28.09 34.36 21.15
C GLY A 379 -27.13 35.15 20.24
N SER A 380 -25.96 35.61 20.74
CA SER A 380 -24.97 36.28 19.91
C SER A 380 -24.55 35.38 18.73
N PRO A 381 -24.26 35.91 17.52
CA PRO A 381 -23.76 35.10 16.42
C PRO A 381 -22.40 34.46 16.78
N LYS A 382 -22.07 33.31 16.18
CA LYS A 382 -20.79 32.62 16.45
C LYS A 382 -19.61 33.44 15.93
N SER A 383 -19.81 34.17 14.83
CA SER A 383 -18.83 35.12 14.29
C SER A 383 -18.32 36.12 15.34
N ALA A 384 -19.16 36.57 16.28
CA ALA A 384 -18.76 37.51 17.33
C ALA A 384 -17.74 36.93 18.33
N ALA A 385 -17.62 35.61 18.43
CA ALA A 385 -16.64 34.92 19.28
C ALA A 385 -15.34 34.56 18.52
N ILE A 386 -15.27 34.87 17.22
CA ILE A 386 -14.08 34.64 16.41
C ILE A 386 -13.13 35.81 16.60
N GLU A 387 -12.00 35.54 17.25
CA GLU A 387 -10.96 36.54 17.43
C GLU A 387 -10.14 36.73 16.15
N PRO A 388 -9.94 37.99 15.70
CA PRO A 388 -9.07 38.28 14.58
C PRO A 388 -7.59 38.14 14.96
N GLY A 389 -6.72 38.03 13.95
CA GLY A 389 -5.26 38.11 14.13
C GLY A 389 -4.54 36.76 14.19
N ILE A 390 -5.26 35.65 14.30
CA ILE A 390 -4.70 34.30 14.16
C ILE A 390 -5.42 33.61 12.98
N PRO A 391 -4.69 33.12 11.96
CA PRO A 391 -5.29 32.33 10.88
C PRO A 391 -6.06 31.14 11.47
N ALA A 392 -7.34 31.05 11.15
CA ALA A 392 -8.25 30.09 11.77
C ALA A 392 -9.16 29.43 10.75
N ILE A 393 -9.72 28.29 11.13
CA ILE A 393 -10.83 27.64 10.43
C ILE A 393 -11.99 27.41 11.40
N PHE A 394 -13.20 27.27 10.86
CA PHE A 394 -14.40 26.99 11.63
C PHE A 394 -15.10 25.73 11.10
N ILE A 395 -15.52 24.84 12.01
CA ILE A 395 -16.16 23.57 11.69
C ILE A 395 -17.47 23.45 12.46
N ASP A 396 -18.56 23.30 11.73
CA ASP A 396 -19.93 23.26 12.26
C ASP A 396 -20.85 22.64 11.21
N ASP A 397 -21.73 21.70 11.58
CA ASP A 397 -22.70 21.11 10.65
C ASP A 397 -23.69 22.18 10.15
N ALA A 398 -24.08 23.12 11.00
CA ALA A 398 -25.14 24.07 10.74
C ALA A 398 -24.71 25.09 9.68
N PHE A 399 -25.32 25.00 8.50
CA PHE A 399 -25.06 25.92 7.38
C PHE A 399 -25.20 27.40 7.78
N ARG A 400 -26.18 27.73 8.63
CA ARG A 400 -26.40 29.11 9.07
C ARG A 400 -25.21 29.68 9.84
N GLU A 401 -24.57 28.86 10.70
CA GLU A 401 -23.46 29.28 11.54
C GLU A 401 -22.19 29.38 10.69
N ARG A 402 -21.98 28.44 9.77
CA ARG A 402 -20.90 28.52 8.78
C ARG A 402 -21.02 29.76 7.90
N ARG A 403 -22.22 30.08 7.42
CA ARG A 403 -22.47 31.29 6.62
C ARG A 403 -22.17 32.55 7.44
N ASP A 404 -22.66 32.64 8.67
CA ASP A 404 -22.37 33.75 9.58
C ASP A 404 -20.86 33.97 9.76
N VAL A 405 -20.13 32.90 10.08
CA VAL A 405 -18.68 33.00 10.30
C VAL A 405 -17.94 33.36 9.01
N LEU A 406 -18.32 32.80 7.86
CA LEU A 406 -17.71 33.13 6.58
C LEU A 406 -17.94 34.61 6.20
N GLU A 407 -19.18 35.10 6.30
CA GLU A 407 -19.56 36.46 5.90
C GLU A 407 -18.99 37.53 6.84
N ASN A 408 -18.98 37.27 8.15
CA ASN A 408 -18.63 38.28 9.15
C ASN A 408 -17.19 38.17 9.68
N ALA A 409 -16.59 36.99 9.71
CA ALA A 409 -15.21 36.79 10.18
C ALA A 409 -14.22 36.48 9.04
N GLY A 410 -14.70 36.12 7.84
CA GLY A 410 -13.86 35.94 6.65
C GLY A 410 -12.89 34.74 6.71
N ILE A 411 -13.14 33.77 7.59
CA ILE A 411 -12.29 32.57 7.73
C ILE A 411 -12.89 31.37 6.99
N PRO A 412 -12.07 30.40 6.53
CA PRO A 412 -12.58 29.17 5.94
C PRO A 412 -13.51 28.40 6.89
N VAL A 413 -14.62 27.93 6.35
CA VAL A 413 -15.65 27.17 7.09
C VAL A 413 -15.87 25.80 6.45
N PHE A 414 -16.10 24.78 7.27
CA PHE A 414 -16.26 23.40 6.82
C PHE A 414 -17.45 22.72 7.50
N ASP A 415 -18.19 21.95 6.70
CA ASP A 415 -19.05 20.91 7.24
C ASP A 415 -18.19 19.72 7.72
N VAL A 416 -18.80 18.82 8.48
CA VAL A 416 -18.17 17.60 8.98
C VAL A 416 -17.66 16.71 7.84
N ASP A 417 -18.38 16.63 6.73
CA ASP A 417 -18.02 15.80 5.56
C ASP A 417 -16.72 16.23 4.87
N ALA A 418 -16.36 17.50 4.99
CA ALA A 418 -15.17 18.07 4.35
C ALA A 418 -13.92 17.93 5.22
N THR A 419 -14.04 17.44 6.46
CA THR A 419 -12.94 17.39 7.44
C THR A 419 -11.87 16.36 7.12
N GLU A 420 -12.17 15.36 6.27
CA GLU A 420 -11.16 14.37 5.83
C GLU A 420 -9.92 15.04 5.22
N GLN A 421 -10.09 16.21 4.58
CA GLN A 421 -8.98 16.95 3.98
C GLN A 421 -7.95 17.49 4.99
N LEU A 422 -8.34 17.61 6.25
CA LEU A 422 -7.51 18.17 7.33
C LEU A 422 -6.63 17.09 7.99
N LEU A 423 -6.90 15.81 7.74
CA LEU A 423 -6.17 14.70 8.33
C LEU A 423 -4.87 14.46 7.57
N ASP A 424 -3.73 14.64 8.23
CA ASP A 424 -2.41 14.35 7.67
C ASP A 424 -1.98 12.93 8.03
N LEU A 425 -1.97 12.05 7.03
CA LEU A 425 -1.61 10.64 7.17
C LEU A 425 -0.23 10.31 6.61
N ARG A 426 0.56 11.34 6.26
CA ARG A 426 1.89 11.16 5.67
C ARG A 426 2.90 10.68 6.72
N ALA A 427 3.85 9.86 6.28
CA ALA A 427 4.94 9.35 7.13
C ALA A 427 6.30 9.37 6.42
#